data_AF-A0A4Q8QHD7-F1
#
_entry.id   AF-A0A4Q8QHD7-F1
#
_cell.length_a   1.000
_cell.length_b   1.000
_cell.length_c   1.000
_cell.angle_alpha   90.00
_cell.angle_beta   90.00
_cell.angle_gamma   90.00
#
_symmetry.space_group_name_H-M   'P 1'
#
loop_
_entity.id
_entity.type
_entity.pdbx_description
1 polymer ?
#
loop_
_entity_poly.entity_id
_entity_poly.type
_entity_poly.pdbx_seq_one_letter_code
_entity_poly.pdbx_strand_id
1 'polypeptide(L)'
;VEAMLQTNARVKLFYTMPAFHNPTGRQMSCDYVAKLAGLLARSGALLVQDLVYAELPYNGPVHWLAPGNNVINVHSISKVAGPGLRVGWVLAESDIINRLAHLKPDGGVSPVLSNVVLGLLQG
;
A
#
# COMPACT_ATOMS: atom_id res chain seq x y z
N VAL A 1 -1.55 12.85 -14.35
CA VAL A 1 -2.61 11.83 -14.10
C VAL A 1 -3.88 12.15 -14.87
N GLU A 2 -4.50 13.31 -14.67
CA GLU A 2 -5.72 13.72 -15.41
C GLU A 2 -5.61 13.55 -16.93
N ALA A 3 -4.53 14.07 -17.55
CA ALA A 3 -4.30 13.90 -18.99
C ALA A 3 -4.15 12.43 -19.43
N MET A 4 -3.57 11.56 -18.58
CA MET A 4 -3.45 10.13 -18.89
C MET A 4 -4.81 9.43 -18.83
N LEU A 5 -5.65 9.80 -17.85
CA LEU A 5 -7.01 9.27 -17.72
C LEU A 5 -7.95 9.73 -18.86
N GLN A 6 -7.62 10.81 -19.55
CA GLN A 6 -8.36 11.33 -20.71
C GLN A 6 -7.95 10.68 -22.04
N THR A 7 -6.83 9.95 -22.07
CA THR A 7 -6.40 9.24 -23.28
C THR A 7 -7.22 7.96 -23.48
N ASN A 8 -7.32 7.46 -24.72
CA ASN A 8 -7.97 6.16 -25.02
C ASN A 8 -7.27 4.94 -24.37
N ALA A 9 -6.14 5.14 -23.67
CA ALA A 9 -5.51 4.10 -22.88
C ALA A 9 -6.26 3.91 -21.55
N ARG A 10 -6.92 2.74 -21.39
CA ARG A 10 -7.66 2.40 -20.18
C ARG A 10 -6.70 2.12 -19.01
N VAL A 11 -6.43 3.12 -18.18
CA VAL A 11 -5.70 2.97 -16.92
C VAL A 11 -6.49 2.04 -15.99
N LYS A 12 -5.84 0.98 -15.50
CA LYS A 12 -6.43 0.02 -14.56
C LYS A 12 -6.00 0.26 -13.12
N LEU A 13 -4.79 0.79 -12.95
CA LEU A 13 -4.12 0.91 -11.66
C LEU A 13 -3.11 2.06 -11.71
N PHE A 14 -2.98 2.75 -10.59
CA PHE A 14 -1.94 3.73 -10.33
C PHE A 14 -1.19 3.32 -9.06
N TYR A 15 0.13 3.19 -9.14
CA TYR A 15 0.99 2.86 -8.00
C TYR A 15 1.70 4.11 -7.51
N THR A 16 1.76 4.30 -6.20
CA THR A 16 2.49 5.41 -5.59
C THR A 16 3.05 5.07 -4.22
N MET A 17 4.13 5.74 -3.84
CA MET A 17 4.74 5.67 -2.51
C MET A 17 4.56 7.03 -1.82
N PRO A 18 3.49 7.25 -1.05
CA PRO A 18 3.22 8.55 -0.44
C PRO A 18 4.13 8.84 0.76
N ALA A 19 4.75 7.80 1.32
CA ALA A 19 5.66 7.86 2.46
C ALA A 19 7.11 7.64 2.00
N PHE A 20 7.91 8.72 1.95
CA PHE A 20 9.34 8.68 1.62
C PHE A 20 9.63 7.93 0.31
N HIS A 21 9.08 8.44 -0.79
CA HIS A 21 9.14 7.83 -2.11
C HIS A 21 10.56 7.42 -2.51
N ASN A 22 10.81 6.15 -2.78
CA ASN A 22 12.08 5.69 -3.35
C ASN A 22 12.11 5.97 -4.87
N PRO A 23 13.08 6.73 -5.44
CA PRO A 23 14.34 7.19 -4.85
C PRO A 23 14.37 8.65 -4.37
N THR A 24 13.29 9.42 -4.58
CA THR A 24 13.29 10.87 -4.38
C THR A 24 13.23 11.34 -2.92
N GLY A 25 12.90 10.45 -1.98
CA GLY A 25 12.64 10.75 -0.58
C GLY A 25 11.38 11.59 -0.31
N ARG A 26 10.63 11.98 -1.35
CA ARG A 26 9.50 12.91 -1.23
C ARG A 26 8.31 12.26 -0.52
N GLN A 27 7.58 13.06 0.23
CA GLN A 27 6.28 12.70 0.79
C GLN A 27 5.16 13.39 0.01
N MET A 28 4.02 12.72 -0.09
CA MET A 28 2.79 13.29 -0.64
C MET A 28 1.87 13.73 0.50
N SER A 29 1.15 14.84 0.32
CA SER A 29 0.12 15.23 1.29
C SER A 29 -1.09 14.29 1.19
N CYS A 30 -1.76 14.05 2.31
CA CYS A 30 -2.98 13.23 2.34
C CYS A 30 -4.05 13.78 1.37
N ASP A 31 -4.21 15.12 1.30
CA ASP A 31 -5.15 15.78 0.40
C ASP A 31 -4.87 15.49 -1.08
N TYR A 32 -3.59 15.47 -1.46
CA TYR A 32 -3.20 15.14 -2.83
C TYR A 32 -3.53 13.68 -3.17
N VAL A 33 -3.24 12.77 -2.24
CA VAL A 33 -3.55 11.35 -2.41
C VAL A 33 -5.06 11.11 -2.45
N ALA A 34 -5.85 11.81 -1.64
CA ALA A 34 -7.31 11.78 -1.67
C ALA A 34 -7.87 12.29 -3.01
N LYS A 35 -7.34 13.42 -3.52
CA LYS A 35 -7.70 13.94 -4.85
C LYS A 35 -7.39 12.92 -5.95
N LEU A 36 -6.22 12.28 -5.87
CA LEU A 36 -5.80 11.23 -6.80
C LEU A 36 -6.74 10.01 -6.75
N ALA A 37 -7.08 9.53 -5.56
CA ALA A 37 -8.02 8.41 -5.37
C ALA A 37 -9.38 8.72 -6.01
N GLY A 38 -9.91 9.92 -5.79
CA GLY A 38 -11.18 10.36 -6.38
C GLY A 38 -11.15 10.48 -7.91
N LEU A 39 -10.01 10.88 -8.49
CA LEU A 39 -9.81 10.90 -9.95
C LEU A 39 -9.85 9.49 -10.53
N LEU A 40 -9.11 8.56 -9.92
CA LEU A 40 -9.01 7.17 -10.36
C LEU A 40 -10.33 6.42 -10.20
N ALA A 41 -11.08 6.70 -9.14
CA ALA A 41 -12.39 6.11 -8.89
C ALA A 41 -13.36 6.38 -10.04
N ARG A 42 -13.37 7.61 -10.59
CA ARG A 42 -14.22 7.98 -11.74
C ARG A 42 -13.91 7.21 -13.02
N SER A 43 -12.66 6.75 -13.18
CA SER A 43 -12.24 5.90 -14.30
C SER A 43 -12.33 4.39 -14.02
N GLY A 44 -12.74 4.00 -12.82
CA GLY A 44 -12.71 2.60 -12.37
C GLY A 44 -11.30 2.04 -12.20
N ALA A 45 -10.33 2.89 -11.91
CA ALA A 45 -8.93 2.53 -11.68
C ALA A 45 -8.63 2.43 -10.18
N LEU A 46 -7.72 1.50 -9.84
CA LEU A 46 -7.25 1.29 -8.46
C LEU A 46 -6.09 2.23 -8.14
N LEU A 47 -6.02 2.71 -6.90
CA LEU A 47 -4.86 3.36 -6.31
C LEU A 47 -4.16 2.36 -5.39
N VAL A 48 -2.90 2.03 -5.68
CA VAL A 48 -2.03 1.27 -4.79
C VAL A 48 -1.08 2.23 -4.08
N GLN A 49 -1.21 2.32 -2.77
CA GLN A 49 -0.27 3.00 -1.89
C GLN A 49 0.72 1.97 -1.34
N ASP A 50 1.98 2.11 -1.72
CA ASP A 50 3.08 1.38 -1.11
C ASP A 50 3.59 2.18 0.10
N LEU A 51 3.33 1.60 1.25
CA LEU A 51 3.53 2.18 2.58
C LEU A 51 4.62 1.43 3.35
N VAL A 52 5.55 0.72 2.68
CA VAL A 52 6.64 -0.02 3.35
C VAL A 52 7.60 0.84 4.17
N TYR A 53 7.51 2.17 4.07
CA TYR A 53 8.25 3.14 4.88
C TYR A 53 7.34 3.98 5.80
N ALA A 54 6.04 3.72 5.85
CA ALA A 54 5.09 4.54 6.61
C ALA A 54 5.35 4.48 8.13
N GLU A 55 5.87 3.36 8.60
CA GLU A 55 6.25 3.11 10.00
C GLU A 55 7.66 3.66 10.35
N LEU A 56 8.33 4.32 9.41
CA LEU A 56 9.65 4.98 9.59
C LEU A 56 9.57 6.49 9.30
N PRO A 57 8.98 7.30 10.18
CA PRO A 57 8.93 8.75 10.00
C PRO A 57 10.33 9.38 10.14
N TYR A 58 11.03 9.62 9.02
CA TYR A 58 12.33 10.31 9.04
C TYR A 58 12.20 11.80 9.40
N ASN A 59 11.16 12.48 8.91
CA ASN A 59 10.96 13.93 9.05
C ASN A 59 9.48 14.27 9.33
N GLY A 60 8.95 13.79 10.45
CA GLY A 60 7.57 14.07 10.88
C GLY A 60 6.55 13.00 10.46
N PRO A 61 5.27 13.19 10.86
CA PRO A 61 4.25 12.17 10.70
C PRO A 61 3.98 11.86 9.22
N VAL A 62 3.83 10.58 8.92
CA VAL A 62 3.37 10.12 7.60
C VAL A 62 1.85 10.11 7.61
N HIS A 63 1.24 10.86 6.69
CA HIS A 63 -0.19 10.78 6.45
C HIS A 63 -0.44 10.01 5.16
N TRP A 64 -1.28 8.98 5.24
CA TRP A 64 -1.70 8.16 4.11
C TRP A 64 -3.22 7.98 4.15
N LEU A 65 -3.81 7.70 2.99
CA LEU A 65 -5.25 7.55 2.86
C LEU A 65 -5.69 6.17 3.34
N ALA A 66 -6.74 6.10 4.15
CA ALA A 66 -7.30 4.82 4.58
C ALA A 66 -7.62 3.91 3.38
N PRO A 67 -7.45 2.58 3.51
CA PRO A 67 -7.85 1.65 2.46
C PRO A 67 -9.37 1.72 2.27
N GLY A 68 -9.86 1.33 1.08
CA GLY A 68 -11.30 1.28 0.80
C GLY A 68 -11.66 1.83 -0.57
N ASN A 69 -12.87 1.50 -1.03
CA ASN A 69 -13.39 1.88 -2.35
C ASN A 69 -12.48 1.39 -3.50
N ASN A 70 -11.52 2.21 -3.95
CA ASN A 70 -10.52 1.87 -4.97
C ASN A 70 -9.07 1.96 -4.46
N VAL A 71 -8.86 2.09 -3.14
CA VAL A 71 -7.55 2.30 -2.50
C VAL A 71 -7.07 0.99 -1.86
N ILE A 72 -5.85 0.59 -2.21
CA ILE A 72 -5.15 -0.59 -1.71
C ILE A 72 -3.89 -0.12 -1.00
N ASN A 73 -3.70 -0.51 0.25
CA ASN A 73 -2.51 -0.19 1.04
C ASN A 73 -1.62 -1.42 1.15
N VAL A 74 -0.35 -1.29 0.85
CA VAL A 74 0.66 -2.34 0.93
C VAL A 74 1.66 -1.98 2.01
N HIS A 75 1.82 -2.85 3.00
CA HIS A 75 2.72 -2.64 4.14
C HIS A 75 3.72 -3.79 4.27
N SER A 76 4.83 -3.52 4.96
CA SER A 76 5.80 -4.55 5.34
C SER A 76 6.60 -4.14 6.56
N ILE A 77 6.97 -5.12 7.38
CA ILE A 77 7.96 -4.90 8.46
C ILE A 77 9.42 -4.96 7.98
N SER A 78 9.66 -5.18 6.69
CA SER A 78 11.02 -5.40 6.16
C SER A 78 11.99 -4.25 6.47
N LYS A 79 11.45 -3.04 6.68
CA LYS A 79 12.23 -1.83 6.93
C LYS A 79 12.33 -1.45 8.41
N VAL A 80 11.40 -1.93 9.24
CA VAL A 80 11.38 -1.64 10.69
C VAL A 80 11.97 -2.77 11.53
N ALA A 81 11.82 -4.04 11.13
CA ALA A 81 12.27 -5.20 11.90
C ALA A 81 13.38 -5.99 11.20
N GLY A 82 13.27 -6.18 9.90
CA GLY A 82 14.33 -6.81 9.11
C GLY A 82 13.83 -7.49 7.84
N PRO A 83 14.58 -7.41 6.71
CA PRO A 83 14.14 -7.93 5.43
C PRO A 83 14.02 -9.45 5.37
N GLY A 84 14.76 -10.18 6.23
CA GLY A 84 14.76 -11.65 6.30
C GLY A 84 13.46 -12.25 6.85
N LEU A 85 12.60 -11.44 7.48
CA LEU A 85 11.33 -11.91 8.03
C LEU A 85 10.28 -12.19 6.95
N ARG A 86 10.40 -11.54 5.78
CA ARG A 86 9.50 -11.74 4.63
C ARG A 86 8.00 -11.59 4.97
N VAL A 87 7.68 -10.76 5.97
CA VAL A 87 6.31 -10.48 6.41
C VAL A 87 5.83 -9.13 5.87
N GLY A 88 4.60 -9.11 5.35
CA GLY A 88 3.89 -7.93 4.88
C GLY A 88 2.40 -8.23 4.76
N TRP A 89 1.60 -7.19 4.58
CA TRP A 89 0.15 -7.31 4.50
C TRP A 89 -0.43 -6.28 3.54
N VAL A 90 -1.67 -6.55 3.10
CA VAL A 90 -2.45 -5.66 2.26
C VAL A 90 -3.73 -5.30 3.01
N LEU A 91 -4.09 -4.01 2.98
CA LEU A 91 -5.38 -3.53 3.45
C LEU A 91 -6.16 -3.00 2.24
N ALA A 92 -7.36 -3.53 2.01
CA ALA A 92 -8.24 -3.16 0.90
C ALA A 92 -9.67 -3.65 1.19
N GLU A 93 -10.62 -3.31 0.32
CA GLU A 93 -11.98 -3.88 0.36
C GLU A 93 -11.96 -5.41 0.28
N SER A 94 -12.91 -6.05 0.95
CA SER A 94 -12.98 -7.51 1.07
C SER A 94 -12.96 -8.23 -0.28
N ASP A 95 -13.61 -7.68 -1.30
CA ASP A 95 -13.61 -8.25 -2.65
C ASP A 95 -12.22 -8.27 -3.29
N ILE A 96 -11.40 -7.25 -3.04
CA ILE A 96 -10.02 -7.17 -3.52
C ILE A 96 -9.17 -8.19 -2.75
N ILE A 97 -9.29 -8.22 -1.43
CA ILE A 97 -8.57 -9.18 -0.58
C ILE A 97 -8.87 -10.61 -0.98
N ASN A 98 -10.14 -10.95 -1.22
CA ASN A 98 -10.55 -12.27 -1.67
C ASN A 98 -9.92 -12.62 -3.03
N ARG A 99 -9.90 -11.71 -3.99
CA ARG A 99 -9.23 -11.93 -5.29
C ARG A 99 -7.73 -12.15 -5.13
N LEU A 100 -7.06 -11.37 -4.28
CA LEU A 100 -5.63 -11.53 -4.00
C LEU A 100 -5.33 -12.87 -3.31
N ALA A 101 -6.18 -13.29 -2.36
CA ALA A 101 -6.03 -14.56 -1.66
C ALA A 101 -6.10 -15.76 -2.62
N HIS A 102 -7.01 -15.75 -3.60
CA HIS A 102 -7.09 -16.79 -4.63
C HIS A 102 -5.84 -16.87 -5.53
N LEU A 103 -5.11 -15.76 -5.69
CA LEU A 103 -3.86 -15.71 -6.47
C LEU A 103 -2.64 -16.16 -5.66
N LYS A 104 -2.77 -16.36 -4.35
CA LYS A 104 -1.68 -16.77 -3.44
C LYS A 104 -1.94 -18.18 -2.88
N PRO A 105 -1.72 -19.24 -3.67
CA PRO A 105 -1.98 -20.61 -3.25
C PRO A 105 -0.88 -21.22 -2.35
N ASP A 106 0.25 -20.52 -2.17
CA ASP A 106 1.47 -21.00 -1.51
C ASP A 106 1.41 -21.05 0.03
N GLY A 107 0.20 -21.01 0.61
CA GLY A 107 0.01 -21.17 2.06
C GLY A 107 0.35 -19.94 2.90
N GLY A 108 0.66 -18.79 2.29
CA GLY A 108 0.75 -17.53 3.05
C GLY A 108 2.17 -17.10 3.41
N VAL A 109 2.30 -16.59 4.63
CA VAL A 109 3.55 -16.21 5.28
C VAL A 109 3.90 -17.31 6.28
N SER A 110 5.19 -17.60 6.49
CA SER A 110 5.65 -18.61 7.45
C SER A 110 4.99 -18.40 8.83
N PRO A 111 4.25 -19.39 9.37
CA PRO A 111 3.60 -19.27 10.67
C PRO A 111 4.59 -19.01 11.81
N VAL A 112 5.79 -19.57 11.72
CA VAL A 112 6.87 -19.34 12.70
C VAL A 112 7.28 -17.87 12.69
N LEU A 113 7.52 -17.30 11.50
CA LEU A 113 7.89 -15.89 11.38
C LEU A 113 6.74 -14.96 11.78
N SER A 114 5.50 -15.30 11.42
CA SER A 114 4.31 -14.55 11.85
C SER A 114 4.19 -14.50 13.38
N ASN A 115 4.46 -15.60 14.09
CA ASN A 115 4.45 -15.62 15.55
C ASN A 115 5.59 -14.81 16.18
N VAL A 116 6.80 -14.88 15.61
CA VAL A 116 7.92 -14.02 16.06
C VAL A 116 7.55 -12.55 15.92
N VAL A 117 6.99 -12.16 14.77
CA VAL A 117 6.56 -10.78 14.51
C VAL A 117 5.44 -10.36 15.46
N LEU A 118 4.47 -11.23 15.73
CA LEU A 118 3.40 -10.95 16.68
C LEU A 118 3.97 -10.67 18.08
N GLY A 119 4.93 -11.48 18.55
CA GLY A 119 5.61 -11.25 19.81
C GLY A 119 6.35 -9.91 19.87
N LEU A 120 6.97 -9.50 18.76
CA LEU A 120 7.63 -8.19 18.67
C LEU A 120 6.66 -7.00 18.71
N LEU A 121 5.42 -7.18 18.24
CA LEU A 121 4.40 -6.11 18.22
C LEU A 121 3.60 -6.00 19.52
N GLN A 122 3.61 -7.05 20.36
CA GLN A 122 2.87 -7.12 21.62
C GLN A 122 3.71 -6.78 22.86
N GLY A 123 5.03 -6.78 22.74
CA GLY A 123 5.96 -6.37 23.80
C GLY A 123 6.18 -4.86 23.81
#